data_AF-A0A813LAP2-F1
#
_entry.id   AF-A0A813LAP2-F1
#
_cell.length_a   1.000
_cell.length_b   1.000
_cell.length_c   1.000
_cell.angle_alpha   90.00
_cell.angle_beta   90.00
_cell.angle_gamma   90.00
#
_symmetry.space_group_name_H-M   'P 1'
#
loop_
_entity.id
_entity.type
_entity.pdbx_description
1 polymer ?
#
loop_
_entity_poly.entity_id
_entity_poly.type
_entity_poly.pdbx_seq_one_letter_code
_entity_poly.pdbx_strand_id
1 'polypeptide(L)'
;VPHVFRSQLPARFKEHSSHDIVLLCHACYVPASEASQAMRSRLLMECSIAECNGLDVNARRFHIDDKKMQARGAASALRHPHLPHDVRLAKEAVVREFLGIPDDVELTPDDVEAARTMDPK
;
A
#
# COMPACT_ATOMS: atom_id res chain seq x y z
N VAL A 1 -7.63 14.12 18.44
CA VAL A 1 -9.01 13.73 18.80
C VAL A 1 -9.90 14.96 18.67
N PRO A 2 -10.94 14.97 17.82
CA PRO A 2 -11.84 16.10 17.71
C PRO A 2 -12.41 16.48 19.09
N HIS A 3 -12.64 17.78 19.31
CA HIS A 3 -12.89 18.32 20.65
C HIS A 3 -14.11 17.68 21.35
N VAL A 4 -15.14 17.34 20.57
CA VAL A 4 -16.36 16.63 21.01
C VAL A 4 -16.06 15.25 21.61
N PHE A 5 -15.09 14.51 21.09
CA PHE A 5 -14.74 13.20 21.63
C PHE A 5 -13.84 13.33 22.87
N ARG A 6 -13.02 14.38 22.93
CA ARG A 6 -12.15 14.66 24.08
C ARG A 6 -12.97 14.98 25.33
N SER A 7 -14.14 15.62 25.21
CA SER A 7 -14.99 15.94 26.37
C SER A 7 -15.60 14.70 27.04
N GLN A 8 -15.84 13.64 26.27
CA GLN A 8 -16.42 12.37 26.76
C GLN A 8 -15.39 11.46 27.45
N LEU A 9 -14.09 11.75 27.32
CA LEU A 9 -13.05 10.94 27.95
C LEU A 9 -13.01 11.15 29.48
N PRO A 10 -12.82 10.08 30.26
CA PRO A 10 -12.50 10.18 31.69
C PRO A 10 -11.28 11.09 31.95
N ALA A 11 -11.25 11.76 33.10
CA ALA A 11 -10.20 12.74 33.44
C ALA A 11 -8.76 12.21 33.27
N ARG A 12 -8.54 10.94 33.63
CA ARG A 12 -7.25 10.23 33.45
C ARG A 12 -6.72 10.17 32.00
N PHE A 13 -7.59 10.35 31.01
CA PHE A 13 -7.20 10.37 29.58
C PHE A 13 -7.13 11.79 29.00
N LYS A 14 -7.45 12.81 29.81
CA LYS A 14 -7.37 14.24 29.47
C LYS A 14 -6.09 14.90 29.99
N GLU A 15 -5.40 14.27 30.94
CA GLU A 15 -4.08 14.70 31.39
C GLU A 15 -3.11 14.76 30.21
N HIS A 16 -2.42 15.89 30.06
CA HIS A 16 -1.43 16.11 29.02
C HIS A 16 -0.11 15.40 29.37
N SER A 17 -0.14 14.10 29.69
CA SER A 17 1.06 13.29 29.52
C SER A 17 1.30 13.28 28.01
N SER A 18 2.43 13.83 27.57
CA SER A 18 2.97 13.58 26.24
C SER A 18 2.68 12.12 25.92
N HIS A 19 1.91 11.84 24.87
CA HIS A 19 1.73 10.47 24.45
C HIS A 19 3.14 9.95 24.19
N ASP A 20 3.65 9.08 25.06
CA ASP A 20 4.93 8.45 24.85
C ASP A 20 4.78 7.66 23.55
N ILE A 21 5.23 8.25 22.45
CA ILE A 21 5.30 7.56 21.18
C ILE A 21 6.45 6.59 21.37
N VAL A 22 6.10 5.36 21.78
CA VAL A 22 7.06 4.26 21.80
C VAL A 22 7.37 3.94 20.34
N LEU A 23 8.46 4.50 19.84
CA LEU A 23 9.04 4.09 18.56
C LEU A 23 9.69 2.72 18.77
N LEU A 24 8.95 1.68 18.40
CA LEU A 24 9.48 0.33 18.38
C LEU A 24 10.48 0.19 17.23
N CYS A 25 11.59 -0.51 17.47
CA CYS A 25 12.43 -0.97 16.37
C CYS A 25 11.62 -1.96 15.49
N HIS A 26 12.05 -2.19 14.25
CA HIS A 26 11.32 -3.08 13.34
C HIS A 26 11.04 -4.46 13.94
N ALA A 27 12.02 -5.06 14.64
CA ALA A 27 11.88 -6.36 15.28
C ALA A 27 10.82 -6.40 16.40
N CYS A 28 10.57 -5.28 17.07
CA CYS A 28 9.52 -5.17 18.09
C CYS A 28 8.19 -4.69 17.50
N TYR A 29 8.22 -3.88 16.45
CA TYR A 29 7.04 -3.34 15.79
C TYR A 29 6.21 -4.42 15.12
N VAL A 30 6.85 -5.32 14.36
CA VAL A 30 6.16 -6.40 13.63
C VAL A 30 5.27 -7.24 14.56
N PRO A 31 5.80 -7.87 15.62
CA PRO A 31 4.97 -8.70 16.50
C PRO A 31 3.92 -7.88 17.28
N ALA A 32 4.24 -6.65 17.69
CA ALA A 32 3.28 -5.77 18.37
C ALA A 32 2.11 -5.38 17.47
N SER A 33 2.38 -5.08 16.19
CA SER A 33 1.37 -4.75 15.19
C SER A 33 0.48 -5.95 14.89
N GLU A 34 1.06 -7.14 14.69
CA GLU A 34 0.31 -8.38 14.47
C GLU A 34 -0.60 -8.72 15.65
N ALA A 35 -0.08 -8.68 16.88
CA ALA A 35 -0.86 -8.92 18.08
C ALA A 35 -2.00 -7.91 18.25
N SER A 36 -1.73 -6.62 17.99
CA SER A 36 -2.75 -5.57 18.03
C SER A 36 -3.84 -5.78 16.99
N GLN A 37 -3.48 -6.22 15.78
CA GLN A 37 -4.45 -6.52 14.72
C GLN A 37 -5.31 -7.72 15.09
N ALA A 38 -4.71 -8.80 15.60
CA ALA A 38 -5.43 -9.99 16.06
C ALA A 38 -6.42 -9.65 17.19
N MET A 39 -5.99 -8.87 18.18
CA MET A 39 -6.85 -8.42 19.27
C MET A 39 -8.02 -7.57 18.77
N ARG A 40 -7.76 -6.65 17.84
CA ARG A 40 -8.81 -5.83 17.23
C ARG A 40 -9.82 -6.69 16.47
N SER A 41 -9.36 -7.64 15.68
CA SER A 41 -10.24 -8.58 14.95
C SER A 41 -11.12 -9.36 15.92
N ARG A 42 -10.55 -9.88 17.02
CA ARG A 42 -11.32 -10.60 18.05
C ARG A 42 -12.41 -9.73 18.67
N LEU A 43 -12.08 -8.50 19.08
CA LEU A 43 -13.05 -7.57 19.67
C LEU A 43 -14.17 -7.21 18.70
N LEU A 44 -13.86 -7.06 17.40
CA LEU A 44 -14.87 -6.78 16.38
C LEU A 44 -15.82 -7.96 16.16
N MET A 45 -15.31 -9.20 16.24
CA MET A 45 -16.13 -10.41 16.23
C MET A 45 -17.03 -10.48 17.47
N GLU A 46 -16.47 -10.24 18.67
CA GLU A 46 -17.21 -10.24 19.93
C GLU A 46 -18.36 -9.22 19.96
N CYS A 47 -18.16 -8.05 19.34
CA CYS A 47 -19.19 -7.02 19.28
C CYS A 47 -20.16 -7.16 18.09
N SER A 48 -20.01 -8.19 17.23
CA SER A 48 -20.79 -8.34 15.99
C SER A 48 -20.68 -7.13 15.04
N ILE A 49 -19.54 -6.41 15.07
CA ILE A 49 -19.27 -5.20 14.24
C ILE A 49 -18.39 -5.56 13.03
N ALA A 50 -18.15 -6.85 12.77
CA ALA A 50 -17.29 -7.32 11.67
C ALA A 50 -17.67 -6.69 10.31
N GLU A 51 -18.96 -6.47 10.08
CA GLU A 51 -19.51 -5.90 8.84
C GLU A 51 -19.30 -4.38 8.71
N CYS A 52 -19.29 -3.60 9.81
CA CYS A 52 -19.18 -2.13 9.75
C CYS A 52 -17.77 -1.65 9.39
N ASN A 53 -16.77 -2.51 9.57
CA ASN A 53 -15.41 -2.25 9.12
C ASN A 53 -15.12 -2.83 7.74
N GLY A 54 -16.14 -3.31 6.99
CA GLY A 54 -16.01 -4.06 5.73
C GLY A 54 -14.81 -5.00 5.73
N LEU A 55 -14.60 -5.62 6.88
CA LEU A 55 -13.71 -6.73 7.14
C LEU A 55 -14.53 -7.98 6.84
N ASP A 56 -14.96 -8.15 5.59
CA ASP A 56 -14.91 -9.52 5.10
C ASP A 56 -13.42 -9.86 5.11
N VAL A 57 -13.05 -10.87 5.90
CA VAL A 57 -11.68 -11.36 6.04
C VAL A 57 -11.12 -11.78 4.67
N ASN A 58 -12.00 -12.01 3.69
CA ASN A 58 -11.69 -12.25 2.28
C ASN A 58 -11.93 -11.04 1.35
N ALA A 59 -12.56 -9.96 1.81
CA ALA A 59 -12.60 -8.71 1.05
C ALA A 59 -11.26 -8.01 1.20
N ARG A 60 -10.32 -8.41 0.34
CA ARG A 60 -9.25 -7.51 -0.11
C ARG A 60 -9.93 -6.23 -0.63
N ARG A 61 -10.11 -5.25 0.26
CA ARG A 61 -10.64 -3.91 -0.05
C ARG A 61 -9.82 -3.14 -1.08
N PHE A 62 -8.68 -3.70 -1.50
CA PHE A 62 -7.90 -3.25 -2.62
C PHE A 62 -7.43 -4.50 -3.37
N HIS A 63 -8.16 -4.88 -4.42
CA HIS A 63 -7.59 -5.78 -5.42
C HIS A 63 -6.60 -4.94 -6.23
N ILE A 64 -5.31 -5.13 -5.95
CA ILE A 64 -4.26 -4.55 -6.78
C ILE A 64 -3.98 -5.58 -7.86
N ASP A 65 -4.11 -5.17 -9.11
CA ASP A 65 -3.62 -5.98 -10.22
C ASP A 65 -2.10 -5.94 -10.21
N ASP A 66 -1.49 -7.05 -9.78
CA ASP A 66 -0.04 -7.20 -9.66
C ASP A 66 0.67 -6.89 -10.98
N LYS A 67 0.07 -7.23 -12.13
CA LYS A 67 0.65 -6.96 -13.45
C LYS A 67 0.65 -5.46 -13.75
N LYS A 68 -0.46 -4.77 -13.49
CA LYS A 68 -0.53 -3.30 -13.62
C LYS A 68 0.46 -2.61 -12.69
N MET A 69 0.58 -3.07 -11.45
CA MET A 69 1.52 -2.52 -10.48
C MET A 69 2.97 -2.68 -10.93
N GLN A 70 3.33 -3.86 -11.43
CA GLN A 70 4.67 -4.15 -11.96
C GLN A 70 4.99 -3.32 -13.21
N ALA A 71 4.05 -3.24 -14.16
CA ALA A 71 4.19 -2.43 -15.37
C ALA A 71 4.36 -0.94 -15.04
N ARG A 72 3.55 -0.42 -14.13
CA ARG A 72 3.65 0.96 -13.63
C ARG A 72 4.99 1.25 -12.96
N GLY A 73 5.47 0.32 -12.13
CA GLY A 73 6.78 0.44 -11.47
C GLY A 73 7.93 0.40 -12.48
N ALA A 74 7.85 -0.47 -13.48
CA ALA A 74 8.83 -0.55 -14.56
C ALA A 74 8.85 0.73 -15.41
N ALA A 75 7.70 1.22 -15.82
CA ALA A 75 7.57 2.48 -16.56
C ALA A 75 8.09 3.69 -15.77
N SER A 76 7.85 3.72 -14.46
CA SER A 76 8.41 4.76 -13.58
C SER A 76 9.94 4.70 -13.54
N ALA A 77 10.52 3.49 -13.52
CA ALA A 77 11.96 3.32 -13.51
C ALA A 77 12.63 3.78 -14.82
N LEU A 78 11.97 3.56 -15.97
CA LEU A 78 12.47 3.95 -17.30
C LEU A 78 12.63 5.47 -17.48
N ARG A 79 11.95 6.28 -16.66
CA ARG A 79 12.13 7.75 -16.63
C ARG A 79 13.47 8.17 -16.03
N HIS A 80 14.18 7.29 -15.33
CA HIS A 80 15.47 7.63 -14.74
C HIS A 80 16.59 7.59 -15.80
N PRO A 81 17.28 8.71 -16.05
CA PRO A 81 18.28 8.79 -17.11
C PRO A 81 19.47 7.85 -16.88
N HIS A 82 19.84 7.62 -15.62
CA HIS A 82 21.01 6.83 -15.21
C HIS A 82 20.70 5.35 -14.92
N LEU A 83 19.60 4.82 -15.43
CA LEU A 83 19.28 3.40 -15.27
C LEU A 83 20.32 2.54 -16.04
N PRO A 84 20.99 1.57 -15.40
CA PRO A 84 21.93 0.67 -16.08
C PRO A 84 21.27 -0.01 -17.27
N HIS A 85 22.04 -0.23 -18.34
CA HIS A 85 21.52 -0.75 -19.61
C HIS A 85 20.74 -2.06 -19.44
N ASP A 86 21.29 -3.02 -18.71
CA ASP A 86 20.66 -4.33 -18.50
C ASP A 86 19.35 -4.22 -17.70
N VAL A 87 19.31 -3.29 -16.74
CA VAL A 87 18.10 -3.01 -15.95
C VAL A 87 17.05 -2.33 -16.83
N ARG A 88 17.45 -1.43 -17.73
CA ARG A 88 16.56 -0.76 -18.66
C ARG A 88 15.88 -1.76 -19.58
N LEU A 89 16.65 -2.66 -20.21
CA LEU A 89 16.10 -3.73 -21.05
C LEU A 89 15.09 -4.60 -20.30
N ALA A 90 15.42 -5.01 -19.07
CA ALA A 90 14.52 -5.79 -18.24
C ALA A 90 13.21 -5.04 -17.90
N LYS A 91 13.28 -3.72 -17.67
CA LYS A 91 12.08 -2.90 -17.42
C LYS A 91 11.26 -2.66 -18.68
N GLU A 92 11.90 -2.46 -19.83
CA GLU A 92 11.20 -2.35 -21.11
C GLU A 92 10.44 -3.64 -21.45
N ALA A 93 11.04 -4.82 -21.22
CA ALA A 93 10.37 -6.10 -21.43
C ALA A 93 9.08 -6.23 -20.61
N VAL A 94 9.10 -5.82 -19.33
CA VAL A 94 7.90 -5.82 -18.47
C VAL A 94 6.81 -4.89 -18.99
N VAL A 95 7.17 -3.72 -19.52
CA VAL A 95 6.20 -2.77 -20.09
C VAL A 95 5.66 -3.29 -21.44
N ARG A 96 6.52 -3.86 -22.30
CA ARG A 96 6.12 -4.48 -23.58
C ARG A 96 5.16 -5.64 -23.36
N GLU A 97 5.50 -6.56 -22.47
CA GLU A 97 4.66 -7.71 -22.11
C GLU A 97 3.28 -7.25 -21.62
N PHE A 98 3.25 -6.20 -20.79
CA PHE A 98 2.00 -5.67 -20.26
C PHE A 98 1.12 -4.99 -21.34
N LEU A 99 1.73 -4.19 -22.22
CA LEU A 99 1.01 -3.48 -23.29
C LEU A 99 0.72 -4.34 -24.53
N GLY A 100 1.28 -5.55 -24.60
CA GLY A 100 1.16 -6.44 -25.76
C GLY A 100 1.95 -5.94 -26.97
N ILE A 101 3.01 -5.16 -26.75
CA ILE A 101 3.87 -4.64 -27.80
C ILE A 101 4.92 -5.71 -28.13
N PRO A 102 5.04 -6.15 -29.40
CA PRO A 102 6.01 -7.16 -29.78
C PRO A 102 7.46 -6.60 -29.75
N ASP A 103 8.43 -7.50 -29.56
CA ASP A 103 9.85 -7.12 -29.34
C ASP A 103 10.51 -6.44 -30.55
N ASP A 104 9.91 -6.55 -31.73
CA ASP A 104 10.37 -5.93 -32.98
C ASP A 104 9.91 -4.46 -33.13
N VAL A 105 9.02 -3.98 -32.24
CA VAL A 105 8.53 -2.61 -32.22
C VAL A 105 9.23 -1.81 -31.11
N GLU A 106 9.77 -0.64 -31.47
CA GLU A 106 10.39 0.26 -30.49
C GLU A 106 9.34 0.77 -29.49
N LEU A 107 9.71 0.73 -28.21
CA LEU A 107 8.86 1.23 -27.12
C LEU A 107 8.95 2.76 -27.11
N THR A 108 7.86 3.45 -27.42
CA THR A 108 7.86 4.91 -27.49
C THR A 108 7.77 5.54 -26.10
N PRO A 109 8.21 6.81 -25.93
CA PRO A 109 8.02 7.54 -24.67
C PRO A 109 6.55 7.64 -24.24
N ASP A 110 5.62 7.67 -25.20
CA ASP A 110 4.19 7.74 -24.95
C ASP A 110 3.66 6.42 -24.36
N ASP A 111 4.16 5.28 -24.83
CA ASP A 111 3.81 3.95 -24.28
C ASP A 111 4.26 3.82 -22.82
N VAL A 112 5.46 4.31 -22.51
CA VAL A 112 5.98 4.35 -21.15
C VAL A 112 5.12 5.23 -20.26
N GLU A 113 4.68 6.39 -20.75
CA GLU A 113 3.83 7.30 -19.98
C GLU A 113 2.42 6.73 -19.77
N ALA A 114 1.86 6.05 -20.78
CA ALA A 114 0.61 5.32 -20.67
C ALA A 114 0.70 4.27 -19.55
N ALA A 115 1.75 3.43 -19.56
CA ALA A 115 1.93 2.41 -18.53
C ALA A 115 2.17 2.99 -17.12
N ARG A 116 2.81 4.15 -17.01
CA ARG A 116 3.09 4.83 -15.74
C ARG A 116 1.84 5.39 -15.07
N THR A 117 0.87 5.84 -15.86
CA THR A 117 -0.31 6.57 -15.39
C THR A 117 -1.53 5.68 -15.10
N MET A 118 -1.44 4.38 -15.39
CA MET A 118 -2.52 3.44 -15.10
C MET A 118 -2.81 3.32 -13.61
N ASP A 119 -4.10 3.23 -13.28
CA ASP A 119 -4.55 2.86 -11.93
C ASP A 119 -4.36 1.35 -11.74
N PRO A 120 -3.54 0.91 -10.76
CA PRO A 120 -3.34 -0.51 -10.48
C PRO A 120 -4.51 -1.15 -9.72
N LYS A 121 -5.55 -0.37 -9.37
CA LYS A 121 -6.80 -0.88 -8.81
C LYS A 121 -7.71 -1.53 -9.86
#